data_AF-A0AAJ1Z7C0-F1
#
_entry.id   AF-A0AAJ1Z7C0-F1
#
_cell.length_a   1.000
_cell.length_b   1.000
_cell.length_c   1.000
_cell.angle_alpha   90.00
_cell.angle_beta   90.00
_cell.angle_gamma   90.00
#
_symmetry.space_group_name_H-M   'P 1'
#
loop_
_entity.id
_entity.type
_entity.pdbx_description
1 polymer ?
#
loop_
_entity_poly.entity_id
_entity_poly.type
_entity_poly.pdbx_seq_one_letter_code
_entity_poly.pdbx_strand_id
1 'polypeptide(L)' 'MFDYKEKKASVILLPSSFGRSRAIISSMQRKRRKNEGLNTDIRYEFNEIYRQMIKAGSKTARKAMIDVYKYLDSLGGFVK' A
#
# COMPACT_ATOMS: atom_id res chain seq x y z
N MET A 1 -4.37 10.25 -43.64
CA MET A 1 -4.00 10.68 -42.28
C MET A 1 -5.11 10.18 -41.36
N PHE A 2 -4.83 9.24 -40.45
CA PHE A 2 -5.89 8.62 -39.64
C PHE A 2 -6.27 9.55 -38.49
N ASP A 3 -7.55 9.94 -38.42
CA ASP A 3 -8.12 10.73 -37.33
C ASP A 3 -8.15 9.91 -36.03
N TYR A 4 -7.09 10.03 -35.22
CA TYR A 4 -7.05 9.46 -33.88
C TYR A 4 -8.05 10.18 -32.97
N LYS A 5 -9.10 9.47 -32.53
CA LYS A 5 -10.13 9.99 -31.63
C LYS A 5 -9.89 9.46 -30.21
N GLU A 6 -9.14 10.22 -29.41
CA GLU A 6 -8.75 9.90 -28.02
C GLU A 6 -9.92 9.39 -27.17
N LYS A 7 -11.10 10.02 -27.28
CA LYS A 7 -12.31 9.65 -26.51
C LYS A 7 -13.01 8.36 -26.99
N LYS A 8 -12.61 7.81 -28.14
CA LYS A 8 -13.13 6.53 -28.68
C LYS A 8 -12.09 5.40 -28.62
N ALA A 9 -10.89 5.68 -28.16
CA ALA A 9 -9.88 4.66 -27.96
C ALA A 9 -10.25 3.81 -26.73
N SER A 10 -10.43 2.51 -26.91
CA SER A 10 -10.57 1.58 -25.81
C SER A 10 -9.28 1.59 -24.99
N VAL A 11 -9.34 2.14 -23.77
CA VAL A 11 -8.20 2.07 -22.85
C VAL A 11 -8.04 0.63 -22.41
N ILE A 12 -7.11 -0.08 -23.04
CA ILE A 12 -6.62 -1.36 -22.52
C ILE A 12 -5.74 -0.99 -21.32
N LEU A 13 -6.31 -1.05 -20.11
CA LEU A 13 -5.55 -0.88 -18.88
C LEU A 13 -4.56 -2.05 -18.75
N LEU A 14 -3.32 -1.85 -19.19
CA LEU A 14 -2.25 -2.81 -18.94
C LEU A 14 -2.01 -2.88 -17.43
N PRO A 15 -2.18 -4.05 -16.80
CA PRO A 15 -1.95 -4.17 -15.37
C PRO A 15 -0.45 -4.00 -15.09
N SER A 16 -0.07 -2.85 -14.54
CA SER A 16 1.30 -2.67 -14.07
C SER A 16 1.52 -3.51 -12.80
N SER A 17 2.68 -4.19 -12.73
CA SER A 17 3.07 -5.01 -11.58
C SER A 17 3.06 -4.22 -10.27
N PHE A 18 3.48 -2.95 -10.32
CA PHE A 18 3.46 -2.02 -9.18
C PHE A 18 2.05 -1.47 -8.87
N GLY A 19 1.23 -1.21 -9.89
CA GLY A 19 -0.15 -0.74 -9.70
C GLY A 19 -1.04 -1.80 -9.06
N ARG A 20 -0.86 -3.07 -9.45
CA ARG A 20 -1.62 -4.20 -8.88
C ARG A 20 -1.34 -4.37 -7.38
N SER A 21 -0.08 -4.43 -6.97
CA SER A 21 0.27 -4.60 -5.55
C SER A 21 -0.23 -3.42 -4.72
N ARG A 22 -0.08 -2.18 -5.21
CA ARG A 22 -0.60 -0.98 -4.57
C ARG A 22 -2.13 -1.01 -4.42
N ALA A 23 -2.86 -1.44 -5.45
CA ALA A 23 -4.32 -1.56 -5.40
C ALA A 23 -4.76 -2.62 -4.38
N ILE A 24 -4.09 -3.77 -4.32
CA ILE A 24 -4.37 -4.83 -3.35
C ILE A 24 -4.15 -4.32 -1.92
N ILE A 25 -3.01 -3.67 -1.64
CA ILE A 25 -2.73 -3.08 -0.32
C ILE A 25 -3.80 -2.04 0.05
N SER A 26 -4.14 -1.13 -0.88
CA SER A 26 -5.17 -0.10 -0.63
C SER A 26 -6.54 -0.71 -0.32
N SER A 27 -6.91 -1.78 -1.01
CA SER A 27 -8.16 -2.51 -0.76
C SER A 27 -8.15 -3.17 0.62
N MET A 28 -7.06 -3.85 1.00
CA MET A 28 -6.91 -4.47 2.32
C MET A 28 -6.99 -3.44 3.46
N GLN A 29 -6.31 -2.30 3.32
CA GLN A 29 -6.38 -1.23 4.32
C GLN A 29 -7.78 -0.64 4.45
N ARG A 30 -8.47 -0.38 3.33
CA ARG A 30 -9.85 0.13 3.35
C ARG A 30 -10.80 -0.84 4.04
N LYS A 31 -10.70 -2.13 3.70
CA LYS A 31 -11.52 -3.19 4.32
C LYS A 31 -11.27 -3.27 5.83
N ARG A 32 -10.00 -3.24 6.25
CA ARG A 32 -9.63 -3.27 7.67
C ARG A 32 -10.15 -2.05 8.43
N ARG A 33 -9.89 -0.84 7.93
CA ARG A 33 -10.33 0.43 8.55
C ARG A 33 -11.85 0.55 8.65
N LYS A 34 -12.59 -0.05 7.71
CA LYS A 34 -14.05 -0.13 7.80
C LYS A 34 -14.50 -0.95 9.02
N ASN A 35 -13.74 -1.97 9.42
CA ASN A 35 -14.11 -2.89 10.49
C ASN A 35 -13.54 -2.46 11.86
N GLU A 36 -12.29 -2.01 11.89
CA GLU A 36 -11.54 -1.74 13.14
C GLU A 36 -11.43 -0.25 13.47
N GLY A 37 -11.71 0.65 12.51
CA GLY A 37 -11.51 2.08 12.66
C GLY A 37 -10.03 2.50 12.54
N LEU A 38 -9.67 3.60 13.22
CA LEU A 38 -8.34 4.21 13.19
C LEU A 38 -7.65 4.22 14.56
N ASN A 39 -8.32 3.75 15.62
CA ASN A 39 -7.81 3.80 16.99
C ASN A 39 -7.01 2.55 17.34
N THR A 40 -5.86 2.39 16.67
CA THR A 40 -4.96 1.23 16.80
C THR A 40 -3.58 1.68 17.29
N ASP A 41 -2.79 0.74 17.84
CA ASP A 41 -1.41 0.98 18.25
C ASP A 41 -0.47 1.00 17.04
N ILE A 42 0.60 1.79 17.11
CA ILE A 42 1.59 1.93 16.04
C ILE A 42 2.25 0.58 15.70
N ARG A 43 2.47 -0.28 16.71
CA ARG A 43 3.02 -1.63 16.51
C ARG A 43 2.06 -2.52 15.73
N TYR A 44 0.77 -2.39 16.02
CA TYR A 44 -0.28 -3.12 15.30
C TYR A 44 -0.33 -2.69 13.83
N GLU A 45 -0.35 -1.38 13.58
CA GLU A 45 -0.34 -0.83 12.22
C GLU A 45 0.89 -1.27 11.43
N PHE A 46 2.07 -1.26 12.07
CA PHE A 46 3.33 -1.67 11.46
C PHE A 46 3.30 -3.15 11.04
N ASN A 47 2.86 -4.04 11.95
CA ASN A 47 2.75 -5.46 11.66
C ASN A 47 1.74 -5.76 10.54
N GLU A 48 0.60 -5.07 10.56
CA GLU A 48 -0.43 -5.28 9.55
C GLU A 48 -0.03 -4.76 8.17
N ILE A 49 0.63 -3.60 8.09
CA ILE A 49 1.15 -3.08 6.81
C ILE A 49 2.18 -4.06 6.23
N TYR A 50 3.10 -4.58 7.05
CA TYR A 50 4.07 -5.57 6.59
C TYR A 50 3.38 -6.83 6.04
N ARG A 51 2.40 -7.37 6.79
CA ARG A 51 1.63 -8.56 6.38
C ARG A 51 0.89 -8.34 5.06
N GLN A 52 0.31 -7.16 4.88
CA GLN A 52 -0.37 -6.75 3.65
C GLN A 52 0.59 -6.61 2.46
N MET A 53 1.79 -6.05 2.68
CA MET A 53 2.81 -5.94 1.64
C MET A 53 3.32 -7.31 1.18
N ILE A 54 3.52 -8.26 2.11
CA ILE A 54 3.90 -9.64 1.78
C ILE A 54 2.79 -10.34 0.99
N LYS A 55 1.52 -10.21 1.42
CA LYS A 55 0.36 -10.77 0.68
C LYS A 55 0.22 -10.18 -0.72
N ALA A 56 0.57 -8.91 -0.90
CA ALA A 56 0.57 -8.25 -2.20
C ALA A 56 1.79 -8.59 -3.08
N GLY A 57 2.71 -9.43 -2.61
CA GLY A 57 3.91 -9.85 -3.34
C GLY A 57 4.97 -8.76 -3.47
N SER A 58 5.01 -7.78 -2.55
CA SER A 58 6.00 -6.70 -2.61
C SER A 58 7.39 -7.19 -2.21
N LYS A 59 8.32 -7.21 -3.16
CA LYS A 59 9.73 -7.59 -2.94
C LYS A 59 10.49 -6.61 -2.05
N THR A 60 10.03 -5.36 -1.96
CA THR A 60 10.68 -4.30 -1.17
C THR A 60 10.10 -4.14 0.24
N ALA A 61 9.13 -4.99 0.63
CA ALA A 61 8.42 -4.90 1.90
C ALA A 61 9.37 -4.80 3.09
N ARG A 62 10.35 -5.71 3.19
CA ARG A 62 11.29 -5.74 4.30
C ARG A 62 12.10 -4.44 4.43
N LYS A 63 12.64 -3.93 3.32
CA LYS A 63 13.44 -2.70 3.32
C LYS A 63 12.57 -1.50 3.71
N ALA A 64 11.40 -1.37 3.10
CA ALA A 64 10.47 -0.27 3.40
C ALA A 64 10.05 -0.26 4.87
N MET A 65 9.77 -1.42 5.47
CA MET A 65 9.44 -1.47 6.89
C MET A 65 10.62 -1.05 7.77
N ILE A 66 11.85 -1.48 7.48
CA ILE A 66 13.03 -1.05 8.25
C ILE A 66 13.19 0.47 8.19
N ASP A 67 13.01 1.08 7.03
CA ASP A 67 13.13 2.53 6.85
C ASP A 67 12.04 3.27 7.64
N VAL A 68 10.80 2.78 7.58
CA VAL A 68 9.68 3.32 8.37
C VAL A 68 9.93 3.17 9.88
N TYR A 69 10.46 2.03 10.31
CA TYR A 69 10.77 1.78 11.72
C TYR A 69 11.77 2.81 12.23
N LYS A 70 12.90 2.97 11.54
CA LYS A 70 13.93 3.95 11.89
C LYS A 70 13.39 5.38 11.94
N TYR A 71 12.54 5.73 10.98
CA TYR A 71 11.91 7.05 10.95
C TYR A 71 10.99 7.27 12.15
N LEU A 72 10.08 6.34 12.45
CA LEU A 72 9.17 6.45 13.58
C LEU A 72 9.92 6.43 14.93
N ASP A 73 10.97 5.62 15.04
CA ASP A 73 11.83 5.56 16.21
C ASP A 73 12.56 6.88 16.45
N SER A 74 13.09 7.51 15.39
CA SER A 74 13.70 8.84 15.48
C SER A 74 12.74 9.95 15.94
N LEU A 75 11.43 9.74 15.77
CA LEU A 75 10.38 10.65 16.24
C LEU A 75 9.89 10.31 17.65
N GLY A 76 10.46 9.30 18.31
CA GLY A 76 9.97 8.80 19.60
C GLY A 76 8.63 8.09 19.51
N GLY A 77 8.20 7.67 18.32
CA GLY A 77 6.87 7.07 18.07
C GLY A 77 6.62 5.74 18.77
N PHE A 78 7.65 5.14 19.39
CA PHE A 78 7.54 3.91 20.18
C PHE A 78 7.70 4.13 21.69
N VAL A 79 7.91 5.37 22.14
CA VAL A 79 7.96 5.74 23.56
C VAL A 79 6.51 5.95 24.03
N LYS A 80 6.12 5.24 25.08
CA LYS A 80 4.74 5.23 25.62
C LYS A 80 4.56 6.29 26.69
#